data_AF-W1DH65-F1
#
_entry.id   AF-W1DH65-F1
#
_cell.length_a   1.000
_cell.length_b   1.000
_cell.length_c   1.000
_cell.angle_alpha   90.00
_cell.angle_beta   90.00
_cell.angle_gamma   90.00
#
_symmetry.space_group_name_H-M   'P 1'
#
loop_
_entity.id
_entity.type
_entity.pdbx_description
1 polymer ?
#
loop_
_entity_poly.entity_id
_entity_poly.type
_entity_poly.pdbx_seq_one_letter_code
_entity_poly.pdbx_strand_id
1 'polypeptide(L)' 'MLKQEVSMPYRSKQELPDSVQHVLPAHAQEIYKEAFNSAWDQYKDKRRAAR' A
#
# COMPACT_ATOMS: atom_id res chain seq x y z
N MET A 1 10.51 -8.18 14.87
CA MET A 1 9.38 -8.96 14.31
C MET A 1 8.67 -8.09 13.30
N LEU A 2 9.02 -8.24 12.02
CA LEU A 2 8.47 -7.48 10.90
C LEU A 2 7.06 -7.99 10.62
N LYS A 3 6.01 -7.29 11.07
CA LYS A 3 4.62 -7.51 10.63
C LYS A 3 4.46 -6.97 9.21
N GLN A 4 5.21 -7.53 8.26
CA GLN A 4 5.22 -7.14 6.85
C GLN A 4 4.35 -8.12 6.05
N GLU A 5 3.06 -8.18 6.37
CA GLU A 5 2.05 -8.68 5.44
C GLU A 5 0.94 -7.65 5.39
N VAL A 6 1.26 -6.51 4.79
CA VAL A 6 0.25 -5.56 4.33
C VAL A 6 -0.41 -6.16 3.11
N SER A 7 -1.68 -6.57 3.26
CA SER A 7 -2.53 -7.11 2.20
C SER A 7 -2.76 -6.05 1.12
N MET A 8 -1.84 -5.96 0.15
CA MET A 8 -1.94 -5.05 -0.98
C MET A 8 -2.77 -5.68 -2.10
N PRO A 9 -3.71 -4.93 -2.70
CA PRO A 9 -3.97 -3.50 -2.49
C PRO A 9 -4.75 -3.19 -1.20
N TYR A 10 -4.48 -2.03 -0.60
CA TYR A 10 -5.15 -1.53 0.59
C TYR A 10 -6.59 -1.13 0.28
N ARG A 11 -7.59 -1.65 1.02
CA ARG A 11 -9.00 -1.28 0.77
C ARG A 11 -9.39 -0.02 1.53
N SER A 12 -8.75 0.24 2.66
CA SER A 12 -9.04 1.35 3.57
C SER A 12 -7.78 1.94 4.18
N LYS A 13 -7.85 3.19 4.66
CA LYS A 13 -6.72 3.86 5.31
C LYS A 13 -6.31 3.21 6.65
N GLN A 14 -7.20 2.45 7.27
CA GLN A 14 -6.95 1.67 8.48
C GLN A 14 -6.10 0.42 8.23
N GLU A 15 -5.98 -0.02 6.97
CA GLU A 15 -5.11 -1.13 6.58
C GLU A 15 -3.69 -0.67 6.23
N LEU A 16 -3.44 0.65 6.23
CA LEU A 16 -2.10 1.18 6.04
C LEU A 16 -1.19 0.75 7.20
N PRO A 17 0.13 0.63 6.99
CA PRO A 17 1.06 0.36 8.07
C PRO A 17 0.90 1.38 9.21
N ASP A 18 1.06 0.95 10.46
CA ASP A 18 1.01 1.84 11.64
C ASP A 18 1.97 3.04 11.48
N SER A 19 3.13 2.81 10.86
CA SER A 19 4.10 3.86 10.56
C SER A 19 3.54 4.93 9.63
N VAL A 20 2.68 4.58 8.69
CA VAL A 20 2.03 5.51 7.76
C VAL A 20 0.85 6.21 8.44
N GLN A 21 0.04 5.46 9.20
CA GLN A 21 -1.10 6.02 9.93
C GLN A 21 -0.68 7.05 10.99
N HIS A 22 0.45 6.81 11.68
CA HIS A 22 0.90 7.68 12.76
C HIS A 22 1.64 8.94 12.27
N VAL A 23 2.31 8.88 11.11
CA VAL A 23 3.08 10.02 10.59
C VAL A 23 2.30 10.90 9.60
N LEU A 24 1.26 10.37 8.96
CA LEU A 24 0.48 11.10 7.97
C LEU A 24 -0.88 11.56 8.51
N PRO A 25 -1.29 12.81 8.24
CA PRO A 25 -2.66 13.26 8.45
C PRO A 25 -3.66 12.43 7.63
N ALA A 26 -4.93 12.40 8.07
CA ALA A 26 -5.97 11.55 7.47
C ALA A 26 -6.15 11.73 5.95
N HIS A 27 -6.01 12.95 5.43
CA HIS A 27 -6.10 13.20 3.99
C HIS A 27 -4.87 12.66 3.23
N ALA A 28 -3.67 12.78 3.80
CA ALA A 28 -2.44 12.27 3.22
C ALA A 28 -2.39 10.73 3.22
N GLN A 29 -3.02 10.09 4.20
CA GLN A 29 -3.21 8.63 4.22
C GLN A 29 -4.02 8.15 3.01
N GLU A 30 -5.07 8.88 2.62
CA GLU A 30 -5.86 8.53 1.43
C GLU A 30 -5.04 8.67 0.15
N ILE A 31 -4.28 9.76 0.03
CA ILE A 31 -3.36 9.95 -1.12
C ILE A 31 -2.33 8.83 -1.18
N TYR A 32 -1.72 8.45 -0.05
CA TYR A 32 -0.76 7.36 0.02
C TYR A 32 -1.37 6.04 -0.44
N LYS A 33 -2.58 5.71 0.05
CA LYS A 33 -3.31 4.50 -0.30
C LYS A 33 -3.58 4.42 -1.81
N GLU A 34 -4.12 5.48 -2.40
CA GLU A 34 -4.44 5.53 -3.84
C GLU A 34 -3.17 5.46 -4.70
N ALA A 35 -2.13 6.23 -4.37
CA ALA A 35 -0.86 6.22 -5.09
C ALA A 35 -0.18 4.83 -5.01
N PHE A 36 -0.17 4.23 -3.83
CA PHE A 36 0.39 2.90 -3.63
C PHE A 36 -0.39 1.84 -4.41
N ASN A 37 -1.72 1.84 -4.31
CA ASN A 37 -2.57 0.87 -5.01
C ASN A 37 -2.42 0.98 -6.53
N SER A 38 -2.33 2.21 -7.06
CA SER A 38 -2.08 2.45 -8.48
C SER A 38 -0.73 1.89 -8.94
N ALA A 39 0.32 2.07 -8.12
CA ALA A 39 1.61 1.47 -8.40
C ALA A 39 1.56 -0.06 -8.30
N TRP A 40 0.92 -0.61 -7.25
CA TRP A 40 0.79 -2.04 -7.04
C TRP A 40 0.10 -2.74 -8.22
N ASP A 41 -0.95 -2.14 -8.77
CA ASP A 41 -1.64 -2.64 -9.96
C ASP A 41 -0.71 -2.78 -11.17
N GLN A 42 0.24 -1.86 -11.34
CA GLN A 42 1.22 -1.89 -12.42
C GLN A 42 2.37 -2.89 -12.18
N TYR A 43 2.71 -3.18 -10.91
CA TYR A 43 3.82 -4.07 -10.57
C TYR A 43 3.39 -5.53 -10.33
N LYS A 44 2.14 -5.78 -9.93
CA LYS A 44 1.63 -7.14 -9.67
C LYS A 44 1.79 -8.06 -10.89
N ASP A 45 1.67 -7.52 -12.11
CA ASP A 45 1.82 -8.28 -13.36
C ASP A 45 3.27 -8.38 -13.85
N LYS A 46 4.19 -7.52 -13.39
CA LYS A 46 5.61 -7.58 -13.79
C LYS A 46 6.35 -8.80 -13.25
N ARG A 47 5.84 -9.46 -12.20
CA ARG A 47 6.36 -10.77 -11.75
C ARG A 47 6.11 -11.90 -12.76
N ARG A 48 5.27 -11.71 -13.78
CA ARG A 48 4.92 -12.74 -14.75
C ARG A 48 5.77 -12.74 -16.03
N ALA A 49 6.56 -11.69 -16.26
CA ALA A 49 7.34 -11.50 -17.51
C ALA A 49 8.84 -11.86 -17.39
N ALA A 50 9.25 -12.53 -16.31
CA ALA A 50 10.61 -13.06 -16.15
C ALA A 50 10.64 -14.58 -16.31
N ARG A 51 10.04 -15.08 -17.40
CA ARG A 51 10.08 -16.50 -17.77
C ARG A 51 10.74 -16.67 -19.12
#